data_AF-A0A819TX16-F1
#
_entry.id   AF-A0A819TX16-F1
#
_cell.length_a   1.000
_cell.length_b   1.000
_cell.length_c   1.000
_cell.angle_alpha   90.00
_cell.angle_beta   90.00
_cell.angle_gamma   90.00
#
_symmetry.space_group_name_H-M   'P 1'
#
loop_
_entity.id
_entity.type
_entity.pdbx_description
1 polymer ?
#
loop_
_entity_poly.entity_id
_entity_poly.type
_entity_poly.pdbx_seq_one_letter_code
_entity_poly.pdbx_strand_id
1 'polypeptide(L)'
;MFAEKQNGAISRRVSSLNGPISVTARRSSTIFAGEIRLFAGLSSPPFNWLICDGSVLARANYPELFNVIGTHYGTGNEGEIHFRLPDLRGRVAIGVDREGARIANAAKQLGSVGGQATHILTVAQLPSHDHDRGHLSAGHAGDHIHGIHDPGHNHHITHSLIAGYGPKTGPYGVTRDQWLKHVQPHTELSHTGITIHSSGGHGHEITGRTGTTGGGQQFSLLQPFQTFNYIIYAGN
;
A
#
# COMPACT_ATOMS: atom_id res chain seq x y z
N MET A 1 -90.28 -11.52 39.04
CA MET A 1 -90.80 -10.15 39.23
C MET A 1 -89.61 -9.23 39.41
N PHE A 2 -89.28 -8.40 38.42
CA PHE A 2 -88.22 -7.40 38.54
C PHE A 2 -88.86 -6.03 38.71
N ALA A 3 -88.49 -5.32 39.76
CA ALA A 3 -88.97 -3.97 40.02
C ALA A 3 -88.35 -3.00 39.00
N GLU A 4 -89.20 -2.34 38.22
CA GLU A 4 -88.82 -1.29 37.28
C GLU A 4 -88.56 0.01 38.06
N LYS A 5 -87.36 0.58 37.90
CA LYS A 5 -87.04 1.90 38.47
C LYS A 5 -87.71 2.98 37.62
N GLN A 6 -88.26 4.00 38.28
CA GLN A 6 -89.11 5.09 37.75
C GLN A 6 -88.43 6.03 36.72
N ASN A 7 -87.32 5.64 36.11
CA ASN A 7 -86.57 6.47 35.16
C ASN A 7 -86.27 5.78 33.81
N GLY A 8 -86.98 4.68 33.48
CA GLY A 8 -86.86 4.02 32.18
C GLY A 8 -85.50 3.38 31.88
N ALA A 9 -84.60 3.32 32.87
CA ALA A 9 -83.28 2.74 32.73
C ALA A 9 -83.33 1.22 32.96
N ILE A 10 -83.24 0.46 31.87
CA ILE A 10 -83.08 -0.99 31.90
C ILE A 10 -81.65 -1.34 32.35
N SER A 11 -81.48 -1.63 33.64
CA SER A 11 -80.22 -2.15 34.18
C SER A 11 -80.12 -3.67 33.92
N ARG A 12 -79.61 -4.06 32.74
CA ARG A 12 -79.17 -5.44 32.51
C ARG A 12 -77.89 -5.71 33.32
N ARG A 13 -78.00 -6.30 34.51
CA ARG A 13 -76.83 -6.94 35.14
C ARG A 13 -76.51 -8.20 34.34
N VAL A 14 -75.35 -8.22 33.68
CA VAL A 14 -74.77 -9.46 33.16
C VAL A 14 -74.45 -10.32 34.38
N SER A 15 -75.10 -11.48 34.50
CA SER A 15 -75.05 -12.35 35.69
C SER A 15 -73.71 -13.07 35.87
N SER A 16 -72.80 -13.00 34.90
CA SER A 16 -71.40 -13.41 35.05
C SER A 16 -70.59 -13.06 33.80
N LEU A 17 -69.45 -12.38 33.96
CA LEU A 17 -68.35 -12.44 33.00
C LEU A 17 -67.42 -13.59 33.41
N ASN A 18 -67.91 -14.83 33.28
CA ASN A 18 -67.14 -16.05 33.60
C ASN A 18 -66.61 -16.76 32.34
N GLY A 19 -66.62 -16.10 31.18
CA GLY A 19 -65.85 -16.54 30.03
C GLY A 19 -64.43 -15.97 30.13
N PRO A 20 -63.36 -16.71 29.75
CA PRO A 20 -62.05 -16.11 29.62
C PRO A 20 -62.19 -14.93 28.65
N ILE A 21 -61.91 -13.73 29.14
CA ILE A 21 -61.73 -12.57 28.27
C ILE A 21 -60.42 -12.86 27.53
N SER A 22 -60.53 -13.57 26.40
CA SER A 22 -59.44 -13.64 25.45
C SER A 22 -59.28 -12.24 24.88
N VAL A 23 -58.53 -11.40 25.58
CA VAL A 23 -57.83 -10.30 24.95
C VAL A 23 -56.79 -10.98 24.07
N THR A 24 -57.24 -11.49 22.92
CA THR A 24 -56.36 -11.72 21.79
C THR A 24 -55.89 -10.32 21.42
N ALA A 25 -54.84 -9.86 22.10
CA ALA A 25 -54.05 -8.74 21.66
C ALA A 25 -53.62 -9.16 20.27
N ARG A 26 -54.36 -8.71 19.25
CA ARG A 26 -53.91 -8.74 17.88
C ARG A 26 -52.71 -7.80 17.87
N ARG A 27 -51.54 -8.33 18.22
CA ARG A 27 -50.29 -7.78 17.77
C ARG A 27 -50.26 -8.00 16.26
N SER A 28 -51.06 -7.20 15.55
CA SER A 28 -50.94 -7.09 14.10
C SER A 28 -49.80 -6.12 13.82
N SER A 29 -48.58 -6.50 14.24
CA SER A 29 -47.46 -6.16 13.37
C SER A 29 -47.66 -7.08 12.17
N THR A 30 -48.19 -6.55 11.07
CA THR A 30 -48.30 -7.32 9.83
C THR A 30 -46.87 -7.63 9.39
N ILE A 31 -46.42 -8.86 9.60
CA ILE A 31 -45.11 -9.34 9.14
C ILE A 31 -45.31 -9.82 7.71
N PHE A 32 -44.48 -9.33 6.79
CA PHE A 32 -44.54 -9.73 5.39
C PHE A 32 -43.52 -10.83 5.11
N ALA A 33 -43.87 -11.82 4.30
CA ALA A 33 -42.91 -12.78 3.78
C ALA A 33 -41.76 -12.03 3.09
N GLY A 34 -40.52 -12.44 3.35
CA GLY A 34 -39.32 -11.77 2.85
C GLY A 34 -38.82 -10.59 3.71
N GLU A 35 -39.51 -10.21 4.79
CA GLU A 35 -39.01 -9.22 5.73
C GLU A 35 -37.75 -9.72 6.44
N ILE A 36 -36.70 -8.89 6.48
CA ILE A 36 -35.44 -9.19 7.16
C ILE A 36 -35.31 -8.38 8.45
N ARG A 37 -34.91 -9.03 9.54
CA ARG A 37 -34.66 -8.39 10.84
C ARG A 37 -33.32 -8.82 11.43
N LEU A 38 -32.77 -7.98 12.30
CA LEU A 38 -31.67 -8.33 13.18
C LEU A 38 -32.18 -9.22 14.31
N PHE A 39 -31.43 -10.27 14.61
CA PHE A 39 -31.76 -11.27 15.62
C PHE A 39 -30.53 -11.54 16.50
N ALA A 40 -30.70 -11.34 17.80
CA ALA A 40 -29.65 -11.54 18.79
C ALA A 40 -29.60 -12.98 19.35
N GLY A 41 -30.53 -13.86 18.94
CA GLY A 41 -30.58 -15.24 19.43
C GLY A 41 -29.55 -16.13 18.75
N LEU A 42 -29.11 -17.16 19.49
CA LEU A 42 -28.09 -18.12 19.05
C LEU A 42 -28.67 -19.36 18.35
N SER A 43 -29.98 -19.58 18.43
CA SER A 43 -30.66 -20.79 17.96
C SER A 43 -31.56 -20.53 16.75
N SER A 44 -32.17 -21.61 16.22
CA SER A 44 -33.20 -21.52 15.18
C SER A 44 -34.27 -20.49 15.56
N PRO A 45 -34.56 -19.50 14.71
CA PRO A 45 -35.57 -18.49 14.99
C PRO A 45 -36.97 -19.12 15.13
N PRO A 46 -37.80 -18.69 16.10
CA PRO A 46 -39.17 -19.18 16.23
C PRO A 46 -40.10 -18.57 15.16
N PHE A 47 -41.32 -19.10 15.03
CA PHE A 47 -42.41 -18.52 14.22
C PHE A 47 -42.10 -18.37 12.72
N ASN A 48 -41.63 -19.43 12.05
CA ASN A 48 -41.35 -19.44 10.60
C ASN A 48 -40.32 -18.39 10.14
N TRP A 49 -39.43 -17.97 11.04
CA TRP A 49 -38.26 -17.19 10.68
C TRP A 49 -37.10 -18.13 10.35
N LEU A 50 -36.33 -17.79 9.32
CA LEU A 50 -35.17 -18.55 8.86
C LEU A 50 -33.92 -17.68 8.97
N ILE A 51 -32.76 -18.27 9.22
CA ILE A 51 -31.49 -17.54 9.23
C ILE A 51 -31.08 -17.24 7.78
N CYS A 52 -30.60 -16.03 7.51
CA CYS A 52 -30.03 -15.63 6.21
C CYS A 52 -28.59 -16.15 6.06
N ASP A 53 -28.43 -17.47 5.88
CA ASP A 53 -27.14 -18.17 5.76
C ASP A 53 -26.85 -18.70 4.35
N GLY A 54 -27.68 -18.35 3.36
CA GLY A 54 -27.53 -18.88 2.00
C GLY A 54 -28.03 -20.32 1.80
N SER A 55 -28.82 -20.85 2.73
CA SER A 55 -29.44 -22.18 2.60
C SER A 55 -30.34 -22.28 1.36
N VAL A 56 -30.37 -23.48 0.77
CA VAL A 56 -31.25 -23.83 -0.36
C VAL A 56 -32.52 -24.47 0.18
N LEU A 57 -33.67 -23.96 -0.25
CA LEU A 57 -34.99 -24.37 0.21
C LEU A 57 -35.85 -24.85 -0.96
N ALA A 58 -36.76 -25.78 -0.69
CA ALA A 58 -37.76 -26.23 -1.65
C ALA A 58 -38.89 -25.21 -1.77
N ARG A 59 -39.26 -24.85 -3.01
CA ARG A 59 -40.36 -23.91 -3.30
C ARG A 59 -41.70 -24.40 -2.74
N ALA A 60 -41.91 -25.71 -2.72
CA ALA A 60 -43.11 -26.33 -2.19
C ALA A 60 -43.29 -26.12 -0.67
N ASN A 61 -42.18 -26.01 0.08
CA ASN A 61 -42.24 -25.84 1.54
C ASN A 61 -42.40 -24.37 1.94
N TYR A 62 -41.97 -23.43 1.09
CA TYR A 62 -41.99 -22.00 1.37
C TYR A 62 -42.49 -21.18 0.16
N PRO A 63 -43.73 -21.42 -0.29
CA PRO A 63 -44.25 -20.80 -1.51
C PRO A 63 -44.42 -19.28 -1.36
N GLU A 64 -44.84 -18.79 -0.19
CA GLU A 64 -44.98 -17.35 0.07
C GLU A 64 -43.63 -16.63 -0.03
N LEU A 65 -42.59 -17.18 0.62
CA LEU A 65 -41.25 -16.62 0.55
C LEU A 65 -40.72 -16.61 -0.89
N PHE A 66 -40.87 -17.71 -1.61
CA PHE A 66 -40.43 -17.81 -3.00
C PHE A 66 -41.13 -16.78 -3.91
N ASN A 67 -42.44 -16.56 -3.71
CA ASN A 67 -43.18 -15.55 -4.47
C ASN A 67 -42.63 -14.13 -4.28
N VAL A 68 -42.04 -13.83 -3.11
CA VAL A 68 -41.47 -12.52 -2.81
C VAL A 68 -40.02 -12.38 -3.26
N ILE A 69 -39.16 -13.35 -2.96
CA ILE A 69 -37.71 -13.22 -3.19
C ILE A 69 -37.22 -13.88 -4.48
N GLY A 70 -38.04 -14.76 -5.07
CA GLY A 70 -37.72 -15.50 -6.29
C GLY A 70 -36.37 -16.21 -6.23
N THR A 71 -35.61 -16.12 -7.32
CA THR A 71 -34.27 -16.69 -7.47
C THR A 71 -33.15 -15.65 -7.39
N HIS A 72 -33.44 -14.44 -6.88
CA HIS A 72 -32.48 -13.33 -6.86
C HIS A 72 -31.19 -13.64 -6.10
N TYR A 73 -31.23 -14.56 -5.13
CA TYR A 73 -30.08 -14.96 -4.32
C TYR A 73 -29.48 -16.31 -4.74
N GLY A 74 -29.93 -16.88 -5.86
CA GLY A 74 -29.39 -18.14 -6.38
C GLY A 74 -27.99 -17.96 -6.96
N THR A 75 -27.20 -19.03 -6.93
CA THR A 75 -25.91 -19.07 -7.64
C THR A 75 -26.04 -19.67 -9.04
N GLY A 76 -27.24 -20.09 -9.43
CA GLY A 76 -27.56 -20.70 -10.73
C GLY A 76 -27.46 -22.23 -10.76
N ASN A 77 -27.13 -22.85 -9.63
CA ASN A 77 -26.98 -24.31 -9.50
C ASN A 77 -28.13 -24.95 -8.71
N GLU A 78 -29.07 -24.13 -8.23
CA GLU A 78 -30.27 -24.60 -7.55
C GLU A 78 -31.20 -25.23 -8.59
N GLY A 79 -31.62 -26.48 -8.37
CA GLY A 79 -32.58 -27.15 -9.26
C GLY A 79 -33.90 -26.37 -9.38
N GLU A 80 -34.66 -26.60 -10.44
CA GLU A 80 -35.85 -25.79 -10.80
C GLU A 80 -36.95 -25.73 -9.73
N ILE A 81 -36.97 -26.63 -8.77
CA ILE A 81 -37.94 -26.65 -7.66
C ILE A 81 -37.39 -26.04 -6.36
N HIS A 82 -36.17 -25.49 -6.40
CA HIS A 82 -35.48 -24.90 -5.28
C HIS A 82 -35.20 -23.40 -5.49
N PHE A 83 -34.88 -22.72 -4.40
CA PHE A 83 -34.40 -21.34 -4.36
C PHE A 83 -33.46 -21.17 -3.16
N ARG A 84 -32.71 -20.07 -3.12
CA ARG A 84 -31.73 -19.81 -2.06
C ARG A 84 -32.12 -18.60 -1.22
N LEU A 85 -31.85 -18.66 0.07
CA LEU A 85 -31.92 -17.51 0.98
C LEU A 85 -30.76 -16.52 0.72
N PRO A 86 -30.89 -15.25 1.15
CA PRO A 86 -29.73 -14.37 1.25
C PRO A 86 -28.65 -14.96 2.16
N ASP A 87 -27.37 -14.84 1.78
CA ASP A 87 -26.24 -15.15 2.67
C ASP A 87 -25.67 -13.84 3.24
N LEU A 88 -26.02 -13.54 4.50
CA LEU A 88 -25.59 -12.31 5.18
C LEU A 88 -24.51 -12.57 6.23
N ARG A 89 -23.90 -13.76 6.25
CA ARG A 89 -22.81 -14.09 7.18
C ARG A 89 -21.56 -13.28 6.82
N GLY A 90 -21.06 -12.49 7.77
CA GLY A 90 -19.91 -11.61 7.54
C GLY A 90 -20.16 -10.48 6.54
N ARG A 91 -21.43 -10.19 6.23
CA ARG A 91 -21.82 -9.13 5.28
C ARG A 91 -22.75 -8.14 5.97
N VAL A 92 -22.70 -6.90 5.51
CA VAL A 92 -23.65 -5.86 5.88
C VAL A 92 -24.69 -5.75 4.77
N ALA A 93 -25.97 -5.72 5.14
CA ALA A 93 -27.05 -5.48 4.18
C ALA A 93 -26.98 -4.04 3.65
N ILE A 94 -27.01 -3.89 2.32
CA ILE A 94 -27.05 -2.59 1.65
C ILE A 94 -28.33 -2.47 0.83
N GLY A 95 -28.85 -1.24 0.72
CA GLY A 95 -30.01 -0.97 -0.14
C GLY A 95 -29.65 -1.12 -1.61
N VAL A 96 -30.58 -1.65 -2.41
CA VAL A 96 -30.43 -1.73 -3.87
C VAL A 96 -30.42 -0.32 -4.45
N ASP A 97 -29.33 0.04 -5.13
CA ASP A 97 -29.20 1.33 -5.79
C ASP A 97 -29.64 1.19 -7.25
N ARG A 98 -30.96 1.23 -7.47
CA ARG A 98 -31.55 1.07 -8.81
C ARG A 98 -31.08 2.13 -9.81
N GLU A 99 -30.68 3.30 -9.31
CA GLU A 99 -30.13 4.41 -10.11
C GLU A 99 -28.65 4.17 -10.49
N GLY A 100 -27.93 3.34 -9.71
CA GLY A 100 -26.53 2.98 -9.94
C GLY A 100 -25.55 4.15 -9.79
N ALA A 101 -25.90 5.18 -9.03
CA ALA A 101 -25.13 6.41 -8.87
C ALA A 101 -24.38 6.49 -7.54
N ARG A 102 -24.72 5.66 -6.55
CA ARG A 102 -24.24 5.77 -5.16
C ARG A 102 -23.16 4.75 -4.84
N ILE A 103 -23.19 3.56 -5.42
CA ILE A 103 -22.23 2.50 -5.11
C ILE A 103 -21.58 1.99 -6.40
N ALA A 104 -20.30 2.34 -6.57
CA ALA A 104 -19.48 1.82 -7.67
C ALA A 104 -19.40 0.29 -7.57
N ASN A 105 -19.69 -0.40 -8.68
CA ASN A 105 -19.69 -1.87 -8.79
C ASN A 105 -20.70 -2.61 -7.91
N ALA A 106 -21.76 -1.96 -7.38
CA ALA A 106 -22.83 -2.66 -6.69
C ALA A 106 -24.22 -2.41 -7.31
N ALA A 107 -24.86 -3.54 -7.64
CA ALA A 107 -26.25 -3.84 -7.33
C ALA A 107 -27.34 -2.90 -7.88
N LYS A 108 -27.56 -2.94 -9.20
CA LYS A 108 -28.85 -2.53 -9.79
C LYS A 108 -29.99 -3.50 -9.47
N GLN A 109 -29.68 -4.69 -8.94
CA GLN A 109 -30.60 -5.79 -8.73
C GLN A 109 -30.40 -6.41 -7.33
N LEU A 110 -31.47 -7.00 -6.79
CA LEU A 110 -31.41 -7.79 -5.56
C LEU A 110 -30.44 -8.98 -5.72
N GLY A 111 -29.81 -9.38 -4.61
CA GLY A 111 -28.88 -10.51 -4.56
C GLY A 111 -27.49 -10.27 -5.14
N SER A 112 -27.23 -9.09 -5.71
CA SER A 112 -25.87 -8.68 -6.07
C SER A 112 -24.97 -8.60 -4.83
N VAL A 113 -23.79 -9.20 -4.90
CA VAL A 113 -22.79 -9.17 -3.83
C VAL A 113 -21.58 -8.35 -4.24
N GLY A 114 -20.96 -7.65 -3.28
CA GLY A 114 -19.77 -6.84 -3.50
C GLY A 114 -18.98 -6.64 -2.21
N GLY A 115 -17.92 -5.84 -2.29
CA GLY A 115 -16.98 -5.60 -1.17
C GLY A 115 -15.94 -6.71 -1.00
N GLN A 116 -14.99 -6.48 -0.09
CA GLN A 116 -13.90 -7.39 0.25
C GLN A 116 -13.69 -7.38 1.76
N ALA A 117 -13.52 -8.55 2.38
CA ALA A 117 -13.22 -8.65 3.82
C ALA A 117 -11.80 -8.16 4.14
N THR A 118 -10.87 -8.33 3.19
CA THR A 118 -9.49 -7.87 3.24
C THR A 118 -9.15 -7.21 1.91
N HIS A 119 -8.53 -6.04 1.95
CA HIS A 119 -8.20 -5.30 0.73
C HIS A 119 -6.70 -4.99 0.68
N ILE A 120 -6.05 -5.38 -0.41
CA ILE A 120 -4.66 -4.97 -0.70
C ILE A 120 -4.72 -3.61 -1.39
N LEU A 121 -4.14 -2.58 -0.79
CA LEU A 121 -4.06 -1.28 -1.45
C LEU A 121 -3.12 -1.37 -2.65
N THR A 122 -3.64 -0.98 -3.80
CA THR A 122 -2.81 -0.70 -4.97
C THR A 122 -2.27 0.73 -4.87
N VAL A 123 -1.19 1.05 -5.59
CA VAL A 123 -0.65 2.42 -5.67
C VAL A 123 -1.72 3.42 -6.11
N ALA A 124 -2.63 3.02 -7.02
CA ALA A 124 -3.73 3.85 -7.48
C ALA A 124 -4.78 4.17 -6.40
N GLN A 125 -4.80 3.42 -5.29
CA GLN A 125 -5.71 3.62 -4.17
C GLN A 125 -5.06 4.40 -3.02
N LEU A 126 -3.78 4.75 -3.15
CA LEU A 126 -3.07 5.63 -2.23
C LEU A 126 -3.08 7.05 -2.80
N PRO A 127 -3.28 8.10 -1.97
CA PRO A 127 -2.97 9.46 -2.38
C PRO A 127 -1.54 9.55 -2.92
N SER A 128 -1.30 10.49 -3.83
CA SER A 128 0.06 10.78 -4.30
C SER A 128 0.96 11.01 -3.10
N HIS A 129 1.97 10.16 -2.96
CA HIS A 129 2.96 10.21 -1.90
C HIS A 129 4.32 9.96 -2.54
N ASP A 130 5.36 10.54 -1.94
CA ASP A 130 6.73 10.24 -2.29
C ASP A 130 7.41 9.62 -1.08
N HIS A 131 8.31 8.70 -1.34
CA HIS A 131 9.22 8.24 -0.32
C HIS A 131 10.44 9.15 -0.35
N ASP A 132 10.94 9.54 0.82
CA ASP A 132 12.26 10.17 0.86
C ASP A 132 13.23 9.26 0.09
N ARG A 133 13.85 9.80 -0.95
CA ARG A 133 14.76 9.06 -1.84
C ARG A 133 16.00 8.57 -1.08
N GLY A 134 16.10 8.91 0.20
CA GLY A 134 17.22 8.64 1.04
C GLY A 134 18.36 9.57 0.70
N HIS A 135 19.29 9.71 1.63
CA HIS A 135 20.50 10.49 1.40
C HIS A 135 21.57 9.54 0.86
N LEU A 136 21.93 9.74 -0.41
CA LEU A 136 23.15 9.19 -0.97
C LEU A 136 24.25 10.23 -0.81
N SER A 137 25.31 9.87 -0.09
CA SER A 137 26.48 10.73 0.09
C SER A 137 27.70 10.06 -0.53
N ALA A 138 28.52 10.86 -1.23
CA ALA A 138 29.84 10.44 -1.66
C ALA A 138 30.83 10.74 -0.52
N GLY A 139 31.54 9.72 -0.05
CA GLY A 139 32.35 9.81 1.16
C GLY A 139 33.45 10.87 1.15
N HIS A 140 34.00 11.23 -0.02
CA HIS A 140 35.05 12.25 -0.17
C HIS A 140 34.98 12.91 -1.56
N ALA A 141 35.24 14.23 -1.63
CA ALA A 141 35.63 14.87 -2.89
C ALA A 141 37.02 14.36 -3.26
N GLY A 142 37.19 13.96 -4.52
CA GLY A 142 38.33 13.21 -5.04
C GLY A 142 39.65 13.97 -5.10
N ASP A 143 40.10 14.50 -3.96
CA ASP A 143 41.34 15.27 -3.91
C ASP A 143 42.54 14.33 -4.04
N HIS A 144 43.39 14.63 -5.02
CA HIS A 144 44.61 13.88 -5.27
C HIS A 144 45.73 14.85 -5.64
N ILE A 145 46.93 14.51 -5.19
CA ILE A 145 48.13 15.32 -5.41
C ILE A 145 49.05 14.62 -6.39
N HIS A 146 49.65 15.38 -7.31
CA HIS A 146 50.70 14.87 -8.18
C HIS A 146 52.06 15.17 -7.58
N GLY A 147 52.90 14.15 -7.44
CA GLY A 147 54.30 14.29 -7.07
C GLY A 147 55.18 14.39 -8.33
N ILE A 148 56.09 15.37 -8.34
CA ILE A 148 57.17 15.43 -9.34
C ILE A 148 58.40 14.78 -8.71
N HIS A 149 58.95 13.75 -9.36
CA HIS A 149 60.24 13.19 -9.00
C HIS A 149 61.29 13.73 -9.98
N ASP A 150 62.21 14.53 -9.45
CA ASP A 150 63.43 14.92 -10.16
C ASP A 150 64.60 14.16 -9.54
N PRO A 151 65.20 13.18 -10.24
CA PRO A 151 66.35 12.44 -9.73
C PRO A 151 67.63 13.29 -9.65
N GLY A 152 67.58 14.55 -10.11
CA GLY A 152 68.73 15.44 -10.20
C GLY A 152 69.67 15.03 -11.34
N HIS A 153 70.44 15.98 -11.83
CA HIS A 153 71.53 15.72 -12.77
C HIS A 153 72.64 16.76 -12.59
N ASN A 154 73.89 16.36 -12.88
CA ASN A 154 75.06 17.23 -12.77
C ASN A 154 75.66 17.49 -14.15
N HIS A 155 76.19 18.69 -14.35
CA HIS A 155 77.01 19.05 -15.50
C HIS A 155 78.47 19.11 -15.07
N HIS A 156 79.32 18.31 -15.73
CA HIS A 156 80.76 18.31 -15.48
C HIS A 156 81.46 19.09 -16.58
N ILE A 157 82.15 20.17 -16.20
CA ILE A 157 82.96 20.98 -17.11
C ILE A 157 84.42 20.71 -16.77
N THR A 158 85.15 20.07 -17.68
CA THR A 158 86.57 19.78 -17.49
C THR A 158 87.40 20.83 -18.24
N HIS A 159 88.22 21.61 -17.53
CA HIS A 159 89.14 22.55 -18.14
C HIS A 159 90.55 21.95 -18.18
N SER A 160 91.15 21.82 -19.36
CA SER A 160 92.55 21.42 -19.54
C SER A 160 93.39 22.66 -19.86
N LEU A 161 94.23 23.09 -18.92
CA LEU A 161 95.22 24.13 -19.16
C LEU A 161 96.41 23.54 -19.94
N ILE A 162 96.41 23.66 -21.27
CA ILE A 162 97.61 23.43 -22.07
C ILE A 162 98.43 24.72 -22.06
N ALA A 163 99.34 24.85 -21.08
CA ALA A 163 100.34 25.90 -21.08
C ALA A 163 101.42 25.57 -22.13
N GLY A 164 101.17 25.95 -23.39
CA GLY A 164 102.19 25.89 -24.44
C GLY A 164 103.23 26.98 -24.23
N TYR A 165 104.31 26.69 -23.52
CA TYR A 165 105.49 27.57 -23.44
C TYR A 165 106.37 27.34 -24.67
N GLY A 166 106.43 28.32 -25.56
CA GLY A 166 107.38 28.34 -26.68
C GLY A 166 108.25 29.60 -26.62
N PRO A 167 109.58 29.50 -26.46
CA PRO A 167 110.44 30.67 -26.51
C PRO A 167 110.49 31.19 -27.96
N LYS A 168 110.08 32.44 -28.19
CA LYS A 168 110.49 33.18 -29.40
C LYS A 168 111.77 33.93 -29.08
N THR A 169 112.87 33.52 -29.71
CA THR A 169 114.15 34.23 -29.63
C THR A 169 114.12 35.42 -30.59
N GLY A 170 113.98 36.62 -30.05
CA GLY A 170 114.25 37.88 -30.73
C GLY A 170 115.55 38.50 -30.20
N PRO A 171 116.19 39.45 -30.93
CA PRO A 171 117.56 39.90 -30.65
C PRO A 171 117.80 40.60 -29.30
N TYR A 172 116.73 40.86 -28.52
CA TYR A 172 116.78 41.70 -27.32
C TYR A 172 116.17 41.03 -26.06
N GLY A 173 116.03 39.70 -26.04
CA GLY A 173 115.64 38.95 -24.84
C GLY A 173 114.27 38.29 -24.89
N VAL A 174 113.96 37.48 -23.87
CA VAL A 174 112.72 36.69 -23.78
C VAL A 174 111.56 37.56 -23.29
N THR A 175 110.57 37.80 -24.15
CA THR A 175 109.26 38.28 -23.71
C THR A 175 108.34 37.08 -23.49
N ARG A 176 107.74 36.98 -22.29
CA ARG A 176 106.69 35.99 -21.99
C ARG A 176 105.37 36.55 -22.51
N ASP A 177 104.87 35.98 -23.59
CA ASP A 177 103.53 36.28 -24.09
C ASP A 177 102.57 35.13 -23.68
N GLN A 178 101.59 35.42 -22.83
CA GLN A 178 100.60 34.43 -22.38
C GLN A 178 99.41 34.41 -23.33
N TRP A 179 99.38 33.45 -24.26
CA TRP A 179 98.19 33.17 -25.07
C TRP A 179 97.23 32.25 -24.30
N LEU A 180 96.23 32.85 -23.65
CA LEU A 180 95.09 32.10 -23.13
C LEU A 180 94.18 31.74 -24.31
N LYS A 181 94.17 30.47 -24.73
CA LYS A 181 93.15 29.97 -25.66
C LYS A 181 91.81 29.99 -24.93
N HIS A 182 90.91 30.86 -25.40
CA HIS A 182 89.53 30.93 -24.94
C HIS A 182 88.78 29.66 -25.34
N VAL A 183 88.61 28.74 -24.39
CA VAL A 183 87.79 27.52 -24.58
C VAL A 183 86.39 27.83 -24.09
N GLN A 184 85.41 27.79 -25.00
CA GLN A 184 83.99 27.91 -24.65
C GLN A 184 83.51 26.54 -24.15
N PRO A 185 83.09 26.38 -22.89
CA PRO A 185 82.49 25.12 -22.47
C PRO A 185 81.09 24.99 -23.10
N HIS A 186 80.88 23.91 -23.85
CA HIS A 186 79.56 23.49 -24.32
C HIS A 186 79.05 22.40 -23.38
N THR A 187 77.88 22.60 -22.77
CA THR A 187 77.16 21.54 -22.08
C THR A 187 76.31 20.80 -23.11
N GLU A 188 76.61 19.53 -23.39
CA GLU A 188 75.72 18.70 -24.19
C GLU A 188 74.51 18.26 -23.36
N LEU A 189 73.40 18.03 -24.06
CA LEU A 189 72.06 17.82 -23.50
C LEU A 189 72.06 16.75 -22.39
N SER A 190 71.75 17.14 -21.16
CA SER A 190 71.39 16.20 -20.11
C SER A 190 69.87 16.05 -20.12
N HIS A 191 69.38 14.86 -20.47
CA HIS A 191 67.98 14.55 -20.23
C HIS A 191 67.80 14.34 -18.72
N THR A 192 67.04 15.23 -18.10
CA THR A 192 66.63 15.03 -16.71
C THR A 192 65.56 13.95 -16.71
N GLY A 193 65.78 12.88 -15.95
CA GLY A 193 64.83 11.77 -15.83
C GLY A 193 63.59 12.15 -15.02
N ILE A 194 63.11 13.40 -15.13
CA ILE A 194 61.97 13.91 -14.38
C ILE A 194 60.73 13.13 -14.77
N THR A 195 60.10 12.50 -13.78
CA THR A 195 58.86 11.76 -13.96
C THR A 195 57.76 12.37 -13.09
N ILE A 196 56.54 12.35 -13.61
CA ILE A 196 55.35 12.64 -12.82
C ILE A 196 54.86 11.30 -12.28
N HIS A 197 54.90 11.12 -10.96
CA HIS A 197 54.29 9.96 -10.34
C HIS A 197 52.78 10.26 -10.24
N SER A 198 52.01 9.73 -11.19
CA SER A 198 50.55 9.72 -11.06
C SER A 198 50.19 8.72 -9.98
N SER A 199 49.87 9.21 -8.77
CA SER A 199 49.25 8.35 -7.76
C SER A 199 47.90 7.89 -8.32
N GLY A 200 47.84 6.59 -8.61
CA GLY A 200 46.77 5.91 -9.33
C GLY A 200 45.38 6.18 -8.77
N GLY A 201 44.39 5.99 -9.66
CA GLY A 201 43.00 6.41 -9.47
C GLY A 201 42.41 6.10 -8.10
N HIS A 202 41.57 7.01 -7.62
CA HIS A 202 40.77 6.81 -6.41
C HIS A 202 39.35 6.40 -6.78
N GLY A 203 38.69 5.69 -5.86
CA GLY A 203 37.27 5.36 -5.96
C GLY A 203 36.44 6.24 -5.02
N HIS A 204 35.19 6.45 -5.37
CA HIS A 204 34.21 7.01 -4.45
C HIS A 204 33.38 5.88 -3.85
N GLU A 205 33.28 5.85 -2.52
CA GLU A 205 32.28 5.04 -1.86
C GLU A 205 30.99 5.86 -1.78
N ILE A 206 29.97 5.41 -2.51
CA ILE A 206 28.61 5.93 -2.38
C ILE A 206 27.94 5.14 -1.27
N THR A 207 27.67 5.79 -0.15
CA THR A 207 26.98 5.18 0.98
C THR A 207 25.65 5.87 1.20
N GLY A 208 24.67 5.11 1.69
CA GLY A 208 23.32 5.59 1.92
C GLY A 208 22.30 4.47 1.92
N ARG A 209 21.05 4.82 2.20
CA ARG A 209 19.91 3.91 2.11
C ARG A 209 18.99 4.43 1.03
N THR A 210 18.50 3.56 0.15
CA THR A 210 17.27 3.84 -0.58
C THR A 210 16.11 3.59 0.37
N GLY A 211 15.13 4.50 0.42
CA GLY A 211 13.99 4.38 1.35
C GLY A 211 13.24 3.06 1.18
N THR A 212 12.62 2.57 2.25
CA THR A 212 11.76 1.37 2.21
C THR A 212 10.53 1.63 1.33
N THR A 213 10.29 0.80 0.32
CA THR A 213 9.19 0.96 -0.65
C THR A 213 7.81 0.48 -0.15
N GLY A 214 7.66 0.20 1.15
CA GLY A 214 6.43 -0.39 1.68
C GLY A 214 6.19 -1.83 1.18
N GLY A 215 5.50 -2.64 1.97
CA GLY A 215 5.37 -4.08 1.73
C GLY A 215 3.99 -4.55 1.26
N GLY A 216 3.12 -3.64 0.78
CA GLY A 216 1.77 -4.00 0.32
C GLY A 216 0.93 -4.76 1.35
N GLN A 217 1.07 -4.42 2.65
CA GLN A 217 0.42 -5.16 3.73
C GLN A 217 -1.10 -4.98 3.70
N GLN A 218 -1.84 -6.07 3.95
CA GLN A 218 -3.29 -6.02 4.06
C GLN A 218 -3.71 -5.34 5.36
N PHE A 219 -4.82 -4.62 5.32
CA PHE A 219 -5.46 -4.06 6.51
C PHE A 219 -6.96 -4.32 6.49
N SER A 220 -7.58 -4.38 7.67
CA SER A 220 -9.02 -4.52 7.79
C SER A 220 -9.70 -3.17 7.59
N LEU A 221 -10.73 -3.12 6.75
CA LEU A 221 -11.52 -1.91 6.49
C LEU A 221 -12.73 -1.77 7.42
N LEU A 222 -12.85 -2.62 8.45
CA LEU A 222 -14.04 -2.64 9.30
C LEU A 222 -13.93 -1.61 10.43
N GLN A 223 -14.89 -0.69 10.48
CA GLN A 223 -15.19 0.08 11.69
C GLN A 223 -15.60 -0.86 12.84
N PRO A 224 -15.50 -0.46 14.12
CA PRO A 224 -16.00 -1.26 15.24
C PRO A 224 -17.43 -1.75 14.99
N PHE A 225 -17.66 -3.06 15.12
CA PHE A 225 -18.94 -3.69 14.82
C PHE A 225 -19.32 -4.71 15.89
N GLN A 226 -20.62 -4.90 16.06
CA GLN A 226 -21.21 -5.99 16.84
C GLN A 226 -22.03 -6.87 15.91
N THR A 227 -21.84 -8.18 16.00
CA THR A 227 -22.53 -9.13 15.12
C THR A 227 -23.90 -9.50 15.66
N PHE A 228 -24.86 -9.60 14.74
CA PHE A 228 -26.19 -10.15 14.95
C PHE A 228 -26.50 -11.09 13.79
N ASN A 229 -27.40 -12.04 14.02
CA ASN A 229 -27.93 -12.85 12.93
C ASN A 229 -28.94 -12.03 12.14
N TYR A 230 -28.97 -12.23 10.82
CA TYR A 230 -30.09 -11.78 10.00
C TYR A 230 -31.08 -12.92 9.87
N ILE A 231 -32.36 -12.62 10.10
CA ILE A 231 -33.46 -13.57 9.93
C ILE A 231 -34.45 -13.05 8.89
N ILE A 232 -35.05 -13.96 8.13
CA ILE A 232 -36.06 -13.68 7.11
C ILE A 232 -37.36 -14.41 7.43
N TYR A 233 -38.49 -13.71 7.34
CA TYR A 233 -39.80 -14.34 7.58
C TYR A 233 -40.24 -15.16 6.36
N ALA A 234 -40.57 -16.43 6.56
CA ALA A 234 -40.88 -17.34 5.47
C ALA A 234 -42.37 -17.35 5.04
N GLY A 235 -43.24 -16.67 5.78
CA GLY A 235 -44.68 -16.72 5.56
C GLY A 235 -45.40 -17.70 6.49
N ASN A 236 -46.73 -17.75 6.36
CA ASN A 236 -47.59 -18.68 7.10
C ASN A 236 -47.78 -20.01 6.36
#